data_AF-A0A2W4KGD5-F1
#
_entry.id   AF-A0A2W4KGD5-F1
#
_cell.length_a   1.000
_cell.length_b   1.000
_cell.length_c   1.000
_cell.angle_alpha   90.00
_cell.angle_beta   90.00
_cell.angle_gamma   90.00
#
_symmetry.space_group_name_H-M   'P 1'
#
loop_
_entity.id
_entity.type
_entity.pdbx_description
1 polymer ?
#
loop_
_entity_poly.entity_id
_entity_poly.type
_entity_poly.pdbx_seq_one_letter_code
_entity_poly.pdbx_strand_id
1 'polypeptide(L)'
;MEKFLNMTEWNVGIKTDSLMDYMGCRNLGLILDGIFMSDVALVALFSCEDKIVEIDRLKECVARILRFLSGYSEEFGFILPVLGLIYVDEKANAEVKNKINQWAADQDWHRGDFSIVVLTDSDKSKNVEDYLNKVLGAPSTAWKQLELKPRDIKDIISSIQSKMRALESSAEHESLISAILQVLEEGTGEPINNWLDNRKEDIKKLMMEGGREDDKQQAHSPREVN
;
A
#
# COMPACT_ATOMS: atom_id res chain seq x y z
N MET A 1 0.71 34.51 17.32
CA MET A 1 -0.31 34.39 16.26
C MET A 1 -0.34 32.91 15.94
N GLU A 2 -1.32 32.19 16.49
CA GLU A 2 -1.49 30.74 16.21
C GLU A 2 -1.81 30.59 14.73
N LYS A 3 -0.90 29.95 13.97
CA LYS A 3 -1.21 29.51 12.61
C LYS A 3 -2.04 28.24 12.76
N PHE A 4 -3.32 28.33 12.44
CA PHE A 4 -4.15 27.15 12.26
C PHE A 4 -3.66 26.40 11.01
N LEU A 5 -3.46 25.09 11.15
CA LEU A 5 -3.19 24.22 10.00
C LEU A 5 -4.46 24.16 9.15
N ASN A 6 -4.34 24.56 7.88
CA ASN A 6 -5.45 24.43 6.95
C ASN A 6 -5.52 22.98 6.50
N MET A 7 -6.39 22.21 7.15
CA MET A 7 -6.51 20.78 6.93
C MET A 7 -7.66 20.47 5.99
N THR A 8 -7.41 19.59 5.04
CA THR A 8 -8.44 19.09 4.13
C THR A 8 -8.49 17.59 4.23
N GLU A 9 -9.68 17.04 4.43
CA GLU A 9 -9.92 15.61 4.21
C GLU A 9 -9.50 15.27 2.78
N TRP A 10 -8.61 14.30 2.64
CA TRP A 10 -8.11 13.90 1.34
C TRP A 10 -8.94 12.78 0.78
N ASN A 11 -9.73 13.10 -0.24
CA ASN A 11 -10.43 12.09 -1.00
C ASN A 11 -9.47 11.43 -1.99
N VAL A 12 -8.96 10.26 -1.60
CA VAL A 12 -8.04 9.41 -2.38
C VAL A 12 -8.75 8.76 -3.58
N GLY A 13 -10.05 9.05 -3.82
CA GLY A 13 -10.86 8.38 -4.84
C GLY A 13 -11.20 6.93 -4.51
N ILE A 14 -10.73 6.43 -3.37
CA ILE A 14 -10.98 5.09 -2.83
C ILE A 14 -11.71 5.25 -1.51
N LYS A 15 -12.86 4.60 -1.35
CA LYS A 15 -13.56 4.55 -0.06
C LYS A 15 -12.66 3.83 0.96
N THR A 16 -12.53 4.38 2.17
CA THR A 16 -11.70 3.82 3.24
C THR A 16 -12.02 2.35 3.51
N ASP A 17 -13.30 1.98 3.52
CA ASP A 17 -13.77 0.59 3.64
C ASP A 17 -13.23 -0.34 2.54
N SER A 18 -13.18 0.15 1.29
CA SER A 18 -12.66 -0.62 0.16
C SER A 18 -11.14 -0.76 0.22
N LEU A 19 -10.44 0.27 0.71
CA LEU A 19 -9.01 0.20 0.98
C LEU A 19 -8.71 -0.84 2.07
N MET A 20 -9.50 -0.85 3.15
CA MET A 20 -9.37 -1.82 4.24
C MET A 20 -9.62 -3.26 3.77
N ASP A 21 -10.58 -3.47 2.87
CA ASP A 21 -10.82 -4.78 2.24
C ASP A 21 -9.64 -5.21 1.37
N TYR A 22 -9.17 -4.32 0.49
CA TYR A 22 -8.05 -4.60 -0.42
C TYR A 22 -6.75 -4.94 0.33
N MET A 23 -6.51 -4.26 1.46
CA MET A 23 -5.34 -4.50 2.30
C MET A 23 -5.50 -5.71 3.23
N GLY A 24 -6.70 -6.30 3.31
CA GLY A 24 -7.00 -7.50 4.11
C GLY A 24 -7.16 -7.20 5.61
N CYS A 25 -7.60 -6.00 5.96
CA CYS A 25 -7.59 -5.49 7.34
C CYS A 25 -8.97 -5.41 8.01
N ARG A 26 -10.09 -5.54 7.26
CA ARG A 26 -11.47 -5.33 7.77
C ARG A 26 -11.81 -6.15 9.02
N ASN A 27 -11.26 -7.36 9.17
CA ASN A 27 -11.63 -8.26 10.27
C ASN A 27 -10.62 -8.28 11.44
N LEU A 28 -9.69 -7.33 11.47
CA LEU A 28 -8.62 -7.30 12.49
C LEU A 28 -8.95 -6.41 13.70
N GLY A 29 -10.14 -5.81 13.74
CA GLY A 29 -10.53 -4.86 14.78
C GLY A 29 -9.89 -3.48 14.61
N LEU A 30 -9.61 -3.09 13.37
CA LEU A 30 -9.09 -1.76 13.01
C LEU A 30 -10.02 -1.12 11.99
N ILE A 31 -10.35 0.14 12.22
CA ILE A 31 -11.17 0.96 11.33
C ILE A 31 -10.31 2.14 10.89
N LEU A 32 -10.32 2.44 9.59
CA LEU A 32 -9.71 3.66 9.04
C LEU A 32 -10.80 4.73 8.96
N ASP A 33 -10.82 5.62 9.95
CA ASP A 33 -11.85 6.64 10.11
C ASP A 33 -11.73 7.76 9.08
N GLY A 34 -10.51 8.03 8.61
CA GLY A 34 -10.28 9.07 7.61
C GLY A 34 -8.81 9.25 7.24
N ILE A 35 -8.60 9.93 6.12
CA ILE A 35 -7.29 10.34 5.63
C ILE A 35 -7.31 11.85 5.46
N PHE A 36 -6.36 12.53 6.06
CA PHE A 36 -6.29 13.98 6.10
C PHE A 36 -4.95 14.46 5.60
N MET A 37 -4.95 15.57 4.87
CA MET A 37 -3.73 16.17 4.36
C MET A 37 -3.62 17.62 4.85
N SER A 38 -2.38 18.02 5.11
CA SER A 38 -1.97 19.38 5.42
C SER A 38 -0.77 19.75 4.56
N ASP A 39 -0.29 20.99 4.66
CA ASP A 39 0.96 21.43 4.04
C ASP A 39 2.21 20.81 4.67
N VAL A 40 2.07 20.09 5.77
CA VAL A 40 3.20 19.55 6.56
C VAL A 40 3.20 18.03 6.67
N ALA A 41 2.06 17.36 6.55
CA ALA A 41 1.93 15.90 6.66
C ALA A 41 0.67 15.35 5.99
N LEU A 42 0.75 14.05 5.68
CA LEU A 42 -0.39 13.18 5.41
C LEU A 42 -0.69 12.35 6.66
N VAL A 43 -1.97 12.25 7.04
CA VAL A 43 -2.40 11.59 8.27
C VAL A 43 -3.49 10.57 7.98
N ALA A 44 -3.28 9.33 8.42
CA ALA A 44 -4.31 8.30 8.49
C ALA A 44 -4.78 8.17 9.94
N LEU A 45 -6.09 8.34 10.17
CA LEU A 45 -6.71 8.19 11.47
C LEU A 45 -7.34 6.81 11.57
N PHE A 46 -6.93 6.06 12.57
CA PHE A 46 -7.44 4.73 12.86
C PHE A 46 -8.10 4.68 14.23
N SER A 47 -9.13 3.85 14.36
CA SER A 47 -9.70 3.44 15.63
C SER A 47 -9.64 1.92 15.77
N CYS A 48 -9.34 1.47 17.00
CA CYS A 48 -9.37 0.06 17.35
C CYS A 48 -10.75 -0.31 17.92
N GLU A 49 -11.31 -1.41 17.43
CA GLU A 49 -12.48 -2.05 18.03
C GLU A 49 -12.11 -2.79 19.33
N ASP A 50 -13.11 -3.06 20.17
CA ASP A 50 -12.93 -3.75 21.46
C ASP A 50 -12.26 -5.13 21.35
N LYS A 51 -12.35 -5.78 20.18
CA LYS A 51 -11.79 -7.12 19.92
C LYS A 51 -10.82 -7.10 18.76
N ILE A 52 -9.53 -7.05 19.07
CA ILE A 52 -8.46 -7.30 18.10
C ILE A 52 -8.11 -8.79 18.11
N VAL A 53 -8.21 -9.42 16.95
CA VAL A 53 -8.08 -10.88 16.79
C VAL A 53 -6.62 -11.28 16.54
N GLU A 54 -5.88 -10.51 15.75
CA GLU A 54 -4.52 -10.85 15.31
C GLU A 54 -3.62 -9.60 15.31
N ILE A 55 -3.09 -9.26 16.48
CA ILE A 55 -2.32 -8.01 16.66
C ILE A 55 -1.07 -7.93 15.78
N ASP A 56 -0.34 -9.02 15.56
CA ASP A 56 0.86 -8.97 14.72
C ASP A 56 0.50 -8.77 13.22
N ARG A 57 -0.64 -9.31 12.79
CA ARG A 57 -1.18 -9.05 11.45
C ARG A 57 -1.73 -7.63 11.31
N LEU A 58 -2.27 -7.08 12.40
CA LEU A 58 -2.70 -5.70 12.49
C LEU A 58 -1.51 -4.73 12.29
N LYS A 59 -0.34 -5.02 12.89
CA LYS A 59 0.91 -4.27 12.67
C LYS A 59 1.20 -4.15 11.18
N GLU A 60 1.27 -5.28 10.48
CA GLU A 60 1.56 -5.31 9.04
C GLU A 60 0.49 -4.58 8.22
N CYS A 61 -0.78 -4.69 8.60
CA CYS A 61 -1.89 -3.97 7.97
C CYS A 61 -1.72 -2.45 8.04
N VAL A 62 -1.42 -1.92 9.23
CA VAL A 62 -1.16 -0.48 9.42
C VAL A 62 0.01 -0.04 8.55
N ALA A 63 1.12 -0.78 8.56
CA ALA A 63 2.29 -0.44 7.75
C ALA A 63 1.98 -0.44 6.24
N ARG A 64 1.22 -1.43 5.76
CA ARG A 64 0.82 -1.49 4.34
C ARG A 64 -0.02 -0.29 3.93
N ILE A 65 -0.97 0.11 4.77
CA ILE A 65 -1.82 1.29 4.50
C ILE A 65 -0.96 2.55 4.48
N LEU A 66 -0.12 2.78 5.50
CA LEU A 66 0.71 3.99 5.58
C LEU A 66 1.71 4.09 4.42
N ARG A 67 2.36 2.97 4.06
CA ARG A 67 3.25 2.92 2.89
C ARG A 67 2.51 3.10 1.57
N PHE A 68 1.31 2.54 1.44
CA PHE A 68 0.46 2.79 0.28
C PHE A 68 0.13 4.28 0.16
N LEU A 69 -0.26 4.92 1.26
CA LEU A 69 -0.58 6.35 1.28
C LEU A 69 0.64 7.22 0.96
N SER A 70 1.82 6.86 1.45
CA SER A 70 3.08 7.51 1.07
C SER A 70 3.37 7.38 -0.42
N GLY A 71 3.28 6.17 -0.96
CA GLY A 71 3.51 5.94 -2.39
C GLY A 71 2.48 6.66 -3.26
N TYR A 72 1.21 6.60 -2.85
CA TYR A 72 0.11 7.26 -3.55
C TYR A 72 0.27 8.79 -3.51
N SER A 73 0.67 9.37 -2.39
CA SER A 73 0.92 10.82 -2.31
C SER A 73 2.09 11.26 -3.19
N GLU A 74 3.16 10.46 -3.26
CA GLU A 74 4.30 10.72 -4.16
C GLU A 74 3.88 10.76 -5.63
N GLU A 75 2.93 9.94 -6.06
CA GLU A 75 2.42 9.94 -7.45
C GLU A 75 1.77 11.28 -7.84
N PHE A 76 1.18 12.00 -6.88
CA PHE A 76 0.63 13.33 -7.09
C PHE A 76 1.63 14.46 -6.80
N GLY A 77 2.89 14.13 -6.51
CA GLY A 77 3.94 15.11 -6.19
C GLY A 77 4.01 15.54 -4.74
N PHE A 78 3.27 14.87 -3.86
CA PHE A 78 3.30 15.16 -2.44
C PHE A 78 4.40 14.33 -1.76
N ILE A 79 5.49 15.00 -1.40
CA ILE A 79 6.54 14.44 -0.54
C ILE A 79 6.28 14.94 0.87
N LEU A 80 5.33 14.28 1.55
CA LEU A 80 4.93 14.61 2.91
C LEU A 80 5.24 13.44 3.84
N PRO A 81 5.66 13.69 5.10
CA PRO A 81 5.71 12.64 6.10
C PRO A 81 4.31 12.06 6.31
N VAL A 82 4.24 10.73 6.43
CA VAL A 82 2.99 10.01 6.69
C VAL A 82 2.89 9.62 8.15
N LEU A 83 1.77 9.97 8.78
CA LEU A 83 1.49 9.72 10.18
C LEU A 83 0.27 8.80 10.32
N GLY A 84 0.40 7.75 11.13
CA GLY A 84 -0.72 6.94 11.60
C GLY A 84 -1.13 7.38 13.01
N LEU A 85 -2.31 7.96 13.15
CA LEU A 85 -2.90 8.23 14.45
C LEU A 85 -3.79 7.05 14.82
N ILE A 86 -3.48 6.36 15.91
CA ILE A 86 -4.24 5.17 16.33
C ILE A 86 -4.91 5.47 17.66
N TYR A 87 -6.24 5.56 17.63
CA TYR A 87 -7.07 5.70 18.81
C TYR A 87 -7.33 4.32 19.44
N VAL A 88 -6.93 4.19 20.70
CA VAL A 88 -7.12 2.99 21.51
C VAL A 88 -7.98 3.36 22.71
N ASP A 89 -9.20 2.83 22.78
CA ASP A 89 -10.13 3.04 23.91
C ASP A 89 -9.45 2.63 25.23
N GLU A 90 -9.65 3.40 26.30
CA GLU A 90 -9.12 3.05 27.63
C GLU A 90 -9.63 1.70 28.16
N LYS A 91 -10.81 1.26 27.69
CA LYS A 91 -11.39 -0.04 28.00
C LYS A 91 -10.80 -1.17 27.14
N ALA A 92 -10.03 -0.85 26.11
CA ALA A 92 -9.34 -1.85 25.31
C ALA A 92 -8.36 -2.65 26.18
N ASN A 93 -8.11 -3.89 25.79
CA ASN A 93 -7.18 -4.76 26.50
C ASN A 93 -5.81 -4.07 26.67
N ALA A 94 -5.31 -4.02 27.91
CA ALA A 94 -4.01 -3.43 28.24
C ALA A 94 -2.86 -4.04 27.42
N GLU A 95 -2.96 -5.31 27.03
CA GLU A 95 -2.01 -5.98 26.15
C GLU A 95 -1.97 -5.35 24.75
N VAL A 96 -3.14 -5.03 24.18
CA VAL A 96 -3.26 -4.36 22.87
C VAL A 96 -2.58 -3.00 22.93
N LYS A 97 -2.93 -2.19 23.93
CA LYS A 97 -2.37 -0.85 24.12
C LYS A 97 -0.85 -0.90 24.26
N ASN A 98 -0.33 -1.85 25.03
CA ASN A 98 1.11 -2.04 25.19
C ASN A 98 1.80 -2.43 23.87
N LYS A 99 1.22 -3.33 23.09
CA LYS A 99 1.77 -3.71 21.78
C LYS A 99 1.76 -2.55 20.79
N ILE A 100 0.67 -1.79 20.68
CA ILE A 100 0.60 -0.62 19.79
C ILE A 100 1.62 0.45 20.21
N ASN A 101 1.80 0.68 21.52
CA ASN A 101 2.86 1.56 22.03
C ASN A 101 4.27 1.06 21.69
N GLN A 102 4.51 -0.27 21.75
CA GLN A 102 5.77 -0.85 21.31
C GLN A 102 6.01 -0.61 19.82
N TRP A 103 4.97 -0.70 18.99
CA TRP A 103 5.09 -0.40 17.57
C TRP A 103 5.45 1.06 17.32
N ALA A 104 4.80 1.99 18.01
CA ALA A 104 5.13 3.41 17.92
C ALA A 104 6.58 3.74 18.36
N ALA A 105 7.18 2.90 19.20
CA ALA A 105 8.57 3.02 19.62
C ALA A 105 9.57 2.26 18.71
N ASP A 106 9.09 1.42 17.79
CA ASP A 106 9.90 0.54 16.94
C ASP A 106 10.44 1.30 15.71
N GLN A 107 11.55 2.02 15.90
CA GLN A 107 12.19 2.80 14.84
C GLN A 107 12.68 1.94 13.66
N ASP A 108 13.11 0.71 13.92
CA ASP A 108 13.61 -0.22 12.91
C ASP A 108 12.49 -0.68 11.97
N TRP A 109 11.27 -0.74 12.46
CA TRP A 109 10.09 -1.05 11.66
C TRP A 109 9.60 0.15 10.84
N HIS A 110 9.70 1.36 11.40
CA HIS A 110 9.33 2.59 10.71
C HIS A 110 10.28 2.91 9.55
N ARG A 111 11.60 2.74 9.73
CA ARG A 111 12.68 3.11 8.78
C ARG A 111 12.58 4.50 8.14
N GLY A 112 11.80 5.41 8.74
CA GLY A 112 11.50 6.73 8.18
C GLY A 112 10.39 6.77 7.13
N ASP A 113 9.74 5.64 6.81
CA ASP A 113 8.62 5.58 5.87
C ASP A 113 7.36 6.26 6.43
N PHE A 114 7.12 6.11 7.73
CA PHE A 114 5.97 6.66 8.45
C PHE A 114 6.27 6.80 9.94
N SER A 115 5.37 7.43 10.70
CA SER A 115 5.41 7.43 12.16
C SER A 115 4.03 7.14 12.75
N ILE A 116 3.99 6.52 13.93
CA ILE A 116 2.74 6.22 14.64
C ILE A 116 2.64 7.07 15.90
N VAL A 117 1.45 7.62 16.14
CA VAL A 117 1.09 8.31 17.37
C VAL A 117 -0.13 7.61 17.97
N VAL A 118 -0.01 7.17 19.22
CA VAL A 118 -1.09 6.50 19.94
C VAL A 118 -1.89 7.54 20.72
N LEU A 119 -3.21 7.55 20.53
CA LEU A 119 -4.14 8.47 21.17
C LEU A 119 -4.95 7.75 22.25
N THR A 120 -5.29 8.48 23.31
CA THR A 120 -6.05 7.98 24.47
C THR A 120 -7.36 8.75 24.66
N ASP A 121 -8.26 8.26 25.53
CA ASP A 121 -9.53 8.95 25.84
C ASP A 121 -9.35 10.35 26.42
N SER A 122 -8.22 10.61 27.08
CA SER A 122 -7.87 11.96 27.55
C SER A 122 -7.63 12.96 26.41
N ASP A 123 -7.36 12.44 25.19
CA ASP A 123 -7.25 13.21 23.97
C ASP A 123 -8.61 13.42 23.28
N LYS A 124 -9.68 12.75 23.76
CA LYS A 124 -11.03 12.73 23.20
C LYS A 124 -11.85 14.02 23.38
N SER A 125 -11.19 15.18 23.37
CA SER A 125 -11.86 16.46 23.23
C SER A 125 -12.33 16.63 21.79
N LYS A 126 -13.65 16.55 21.64
CA LYS A 126 -14.53 16.69 20.45
C LYS A 126 -14.05 17.59 19.29
N ASN A 127 -13.04 17.21 18.51
CA ASN A 127 -12.95 17.45 17.06
C ASN A 127 -11.72 16.72 16.50
N VAL A 128 -11.82 16.07 15.33
CA VAL A 128 -10.65 15.45 14.65
C VAL A 128 -9.56 16.49 14.41
N GLU A 129 -9.97 17.74 14.12
CA GLU A 129 -9.10 18.90 13.99
C GLU A 129 -8.29 19.21 15.26
N ASP A 130 -8.83 19.00 16.46
CA ASP A 130 -8.12 19.29 17.71
C ASP A 130 -6.97 18.30 17.94
N TYR A 131 -7.19 17.01 17.62
CA TYR A 131 -6.12 16.01 17.67
C TYR A 131 -5.01 16.32 16.69
N LEU A 132 -5.40 16.68 15.47
CA LEU A 132 -4.46 16.97 14.40
C LEU A 132 -3.68 18.25 14.72
N ASN A 133 -4.33 19.30 15.25
CA ASN A 133 -3.65 20.50 15.72
C ASN A 133 -2.75 20.22 16.94
N LYS A 134 -3.11 19.30 17.84
CA LYS A 134 -2.24 18.92 18.96
C LYS A 134 -0.97 18.19 18.49
N VAL A 135 -1.11 17.28 17.52
CA VAL A 135 0.00 16.47 17.00
C VAL A 135 0.85 17.25 16.00
N LEU A 136 0.23 18.05 15.11
CA LEU A 136 0.90 18.76 14.03
C LEU A 136 1.16 20.24 14.33
N GLY A 137 0.44 20.87 15.26
CA GLY A 137 0.54 22.31 15.53
C GLY A 137 1.85 22.76 16.17
N ALA A 138 2.50 21.91 16.97
CA ALA A 138 3.86 22.19 17.45
C ALA A 138 4.92 21.89 16.38
N PRO A 139 4.90 20.73 15.68
CA PRO A 139 5.84 20.44 14.58
C PRO A 139 5.71 21.35 13.37
N SER A 140 4.54 21.90 13.06
CA SER A 140 4.32 22.80 11.91
C SER A 140 5.14 24.08 11.97
N THR A 141 5.63 24.46 13.15
CA THR A 141 6.58 25.56 13.32
C THR A 141 8.04 25.17 13.04
N ALA A 142 8.36 23.88 13.16
CA ALA A 142 9.70 23.33 12.94
C ALA A 142 9.89 22.71 11.55
N TRP A 143 8.80 22.26 10.91
CA TRP A 143 8.83 21.69 9.58
C TRP A 143 8.80 22.81 8.54
N LYS A 144 9.85 22.85 7.72
CA LYS A 144 9.88 23.78 6.58
C LYS A 144 8.73 23.41 5.65
N GLN A 145 8.00 24.42 5.16
CA GLN A 145 7.11 24.26 4.02
C GLN A 145 7.91 23.61 2.89
N LEU A 146 7.59 22.35 2.60
CA LEU A 146 8.17 21.62 1.50
C LEU A 146 7.52 22.13 0.21
N GLU A 147 8.33 22.59 -0.74
CA GLU A 147 7.85 22.81 -2.10
C GLU A 147 7.56 21.45 -2.72
N LEU A 148 6.26 21.13 -2.76
CA LEU A 148 5.73 19.91 -3.37
C LEU A 148 5.92 20.01 -4.88
N LYS A 149 6.57 19.01 -5.47
CA LYS A 149 6.77 18.91 -6.93
C LYS A 149 6.24 17.56 -7.39
N PRO A 150 5.32 17.54 -8.39
CA PRO A 150 4.97 16.32 -9.13
C PRO A 150 6.23 15.53 -9.47
N ARG A 151 6.21 14.23 -9.16
CA ARG A 151 7.29 13.35 -9.58
C ARG A 151 7.27 13.29 -11.11
N ASP A 152 8.43 13.45 -11.74
CA ASP A 152 8.51 13.25 -13.18
C ASP A 152 8.23 11.77 -13.49
N ILE A 153 7.55 11.50 -14.62
CA ILE A 153 7.36 10.14 -15.13
C ILE A 153 8.72 9.42 -15.22
N LYS A 154 9.78 10.14 -15.54
CA LYS A 154 11.16 9.61 -15.54
C LYS A 154 11.63 9.14 -14.16
N ASP A 155 11.27 9.86 -13.10
CA ASP A 155 11.62 9.48 -11.73
C ASP A 155 10.82 8.25 -11.29
N ILE A 156 9.55 8.15 -11.71
CA ILE A 156 8.70 6.98 -11.47
C ILE A 156 9.29 5.73 -12.16
N ILE A 157 9.65 5.84 -13.44
CA ILE A 157 10.29 4.76 -14.20
C ILE A 157 11.59 4.32 -13.52
N SER A 158 12.45 5.26 -13.14
CA SER A 158 13.73 4.99 -12.47
C SER A 158 13.54 4.27 -11.13
N SER A 159 12.53 4.66 -10.35
CA SER A 159 12.16 4.00 -9.08
C SER A 159 11.74 2.54 -9.30
N ILE A 160 10.88 2.28 -10.29
CA ILE A 160 10.41 0.92 -10.62
C ILE A 160 11.60 0.06 -11.07
N GLN A 161 12.45 0.56 -11.97
CA GLN A 161 13.63 -0.15 -12.45
C GLN A 161 14.62 -0.45 -11.31
N SER A 162 14.82 0.48 -10.38
CA SER A 162 15.67 0.29 -9.21
C SER A 162 15.14 -0.83 -8.30
N LYS A 163 13.83 -0.85 -8.04
CA LYS A 163 13.18 -1.91 -7.24
C LYS A 163 13.25 -3.26 -7.94
N MET A 164 13.10 -3.32 -9.26
CA MET A 164 13.26 -4.57 -10.02
C MET A 164 14.65 -5.19 -9.83
N ARG A 165 15.71 -4.38 -9.88
CA ARG A 165 17.09 -4.88 -9.69
C ARG A 165 17.33 -5.48 -8.29
N ALA A 166 16.51 -5.11 -7.31
CA ALA A 166 16.61 -5.59 -5.94
C ALA A 166 15.76 -6.84 -5.66
N LEU A 167 14.87 -7.23 -6.58
CA LEU A 167 13.95 -8.36 -6.43
C LEU A 167 14.43 -9.54 -7.29
N GLU A 168 14.57 -10.71 -6.69
CA GLU A 168 14.62 -11.96 -7.46
C GLU A 168 13.21 -12.23 -8.00
N SER A 169 13.01 -11.98 -9.30
CA SER A 169 11.70 -12.13 -9.94
C SER A 169 11.73 -13.13 -11.09
N SER A 170 10.58 -13.75 -11.38
CA SER A 170 10.46 -14.66 -12.51
C SER A 170 10.49 -13.88 -13.83
N ALA A 171 10.93 -14.52 -14.91
CA ALA A 171 10.97 -13.92 -16.24
C ALA A 171 9.60 -13.37 -16.70
N GLU A 172 8.51 -13.99 -16.25
CA GLU A 172 7.15 -13.53 -16.53
C GLU A 172 6.81 -12.22 -15.79
N HIS A 173 7.24 -12.11 -14.54
CA HIS A 173 7.07 -10.89 -13.75
C HIS A 173 7.89 -9.74 -14.34
N GLU A 174 9.14 -10.00 -14.74
CA GLU A 174 9.99 -9.02 -15.41
C GLU A 174 9.41 -8.54 -16.74
N SER A 175 8.84 -9.46 -17.51
CA SER A 175 8.20 -9.17 -18.79
C SER A 175 6.96 -8.28 -18.60
N LEU A 176 6.13 -8.55 -17.59
CA LEU A 176 4.97 -7.71 -17.28
C LEU A 176 5.39 -6.31 -16.82
N ILE A 177 6.37 -6.21 -15.92
CA ILE A 177 6.83 -4.89 -15.45
C ILE A 177 7.44 -4.10 -16.61
N SER A 178 8.15 -4.75 -17.53
CA SER A 178 8.68 -4.10 -18.74
C SER A 178 7.57 -3.52 -19.62
N ALA A 179 6.46 -4.25 -19.79
CA ALA A 179 5.29 -3.72 -20.49
C ALA A 179 4.69 -2.50 -19.76
N ILE A 180 4.60 -2.53 -18.42
CA ILE A 180 4.11 -1.39 -17.62
C ILE A 180 5.05 -0.17 -17.77
N LEU A 181 6.36 -0.37 -17.74
CA LEU A 181 7.34 0.70 -17.94
C LEU A 181 7.18 1.34 -19.32
N GLN A 182 6.97 0.53 -20.35
CA GLN A 182 6.76 1.01 -21.71
C GLN A 182 5.45 1.80 -21.86
N VAL A 183 4.37 1.40 -21.16
CA VAL A 183 3.14 2.19 -21.07
C VAL A 183 3.40 3.57 -20.45
N LEU A 184 4.20 3.62 -19.38
CA LEU A 184 4.54 4.89 -18.72
C LEU A 184 5.39 5.79 -19.62
N GLU A 185 6.28 5.23 -20.44
CA GLU A 185 7.09 5.99 -21.40
C GLU A 185 6.28 6.49 -22.61
N GLU A 186 5.42 5.64 -23.18
CA GLU A 186 4.71 5.92 -24.42
C GLU A 186 3.35 6.59 -24.20
N GLY A 187 2.79 6.49 -22.99
CA GLY A 187 1.47 7.01 -22.64
C GLY A 187 0.31 6.24 -23.29
N THR A 188 0.54 5.02 -23.77
CA THR A 188 -0.47 4.18 -24.44
C THR A 188 -0.58 2.83 -23.75
N GLY A 189 -1.77 2.21 -23.77
CA GLY A 189 -1.98 0.87 -23.20
C GLY A 189 -1.56 -0.29 -24.13
N GLU A 190 -1.03 0.01 -25.32
CA GLU A 190 -0.69 -0.98 -26.34
C GLU A 190 0.36 -2.01 -25.88
N PRO A 191 1.44 -1.64 -25.17
CA PRO A 191 2.42 -2.60 -24.64
C PRO A 191 1.81 -3.69 -23.72
N ILE A 192 0.86 -3.32 -22.85
CA ILE A 192 0.18 -4.29 -21.97
C ILE A 192 -0.73 -5.22 -22.78
N ASN A 193 -1.44 -4.68 -23.79
CA ASN A 193 -2.30 -5.51 -24.65
C ASN A 193 -1.47 -6.53 -25.44
N ASN A 194 -0.34 -6.11 -26.00
CA ASN A 194 0.58 -7.00 -26.70
C ASN A 194 1.14 -8.09 -25.77
N TRP A 195 1.49 -7.73 -24.53
CA TRP A 195 1.91 -8.70 -23.53
C TRP A 195 0.81 -9.74 -23.23
N LEU A 196 -0.43 -9.28 -23.02
CA LEU A 196 -1.58 -10.16 -22.77
C LEU A 196 -1.85 -11.10 -23.94
N ASP A 197 -1.78 -10.61 -25.17
CA ASP A 197 -2.05 -11.41 -26.36
C ASP A 197 -0.95 -12.47 -26.57
N ASN A 198 0.32 -12.13 -26.34
CA ASN A 198 1.42 -13.10 -26.33
C ASN A 198 1.19 -14.21 -25.28
N ARG A 199 0.76 -13.85 -24.07
CA ARG A 199 0.44 -14.84 -23.02
C ARG A 199 -0.75 -15.73 -23.39
N LYS A 200 -1.79 -15.18 -24.03
CA LYS A 200 -2.91 -16.00 -24.54
C LYS A 200 -2.43 -16.97 -25.62
N GLU A 201 -1.52 -16.58 -26.49
CA GLU A 201 -0.95 -17.46 -27.50
C GLU A 201 -0.12 -18.59 -26.90
N ASP A 202 0.70 -18.30 -25.90
CA ASP A 202 1.50 -19.32 -25.21
C ASP A 202 0.62 -20.36 -24.50
N ILE A 203 -0.45 -19.91 -23.84
CA ILE A 203 -1.45 -20.81 -23.26
C ILE A 203 -2.12 -21.67 -24.34
N LYS A 204 -2.52 -21.07 -25.47
CA LYS A 204 -3.10 -21.82 -26.59
C LYS A 204 -2.14 -22.88 -27.14
N LYS A 205 -0.85 -22.56 -27.28
CA LYS A 205 0.18 -23.52 -27.73
C LYS A 205 0.32 -24.68 -26.75
N LEU A 206 0.42 -24.39 -25.45
CA LEU A 206 0.47 -25.43 -24.41
C LEU A 206 -0.76 -26.34 -24.44
N MET A 207 -1.96 -25.79 -24.65
CA MET A 207 -3.19 -26.58 -24.78
C MET A 207 -3.24 -27.43 -26.07
N MET A 208 -2.61 -26.97 -27.16
CA MET A 208 -2.54 -27.71 -28.42
C MET A 208 -1.44 -28.77 -28.45
N GLU A 209 -0.33 -28.55 -27.73
CA GLU A 209 0.80 -29.48 -27.65
C GLU A 209 0.55 -30.57 -26.60
N GLY A 210 -0.08 -30.26 -25.47
CA GLY A 210 -0.50 -31.24 -24.46
C GLY A 210 -1.56 -32.24 -24.94
N GLY A 211 -2.22 -31.98 -26.08
CA GLY A 211 -3.16 -32.91 -26.71
C GLY A 211 -2.56 -33.84 -27.77
N ARG A 212 -1.26 -33.75 -28.08
CA ARG A 212 -0.61 -34.52 -29.16
C ARG A 212 0.28 -35.67 -28.69
N GLU A 213 0.53 -35.81 -27.39
CA GLU A 213 1.34 -36.92 -26.87
C GLU A 213 0.54 -38.22 -26.65
N ASP A 214 -0.79 -38.15 -26.49
CA ASP A 214 -1.62 -39.35 -26.29
C ASP A 214 -1.94 -40.13 -27.59
N ASP A 215 -1.83 -39.50 -28.77
CA ASP A 215 -2.17 -40.14 -30.05
C ASP A 215 -0.99 -40.87 -30.73
N LYS A 216 0.23 -40.77 -30.20
CA LYS A 216 1.41 -41.41 -30.82
C LYS A 216 1.77 -42.79 -30.26
N GLN A 217 1.08 -43.30 -29.24
CA GLN A 217 1.37 -44.63 -28.66
C GLN A 217 0.54 -45.80 -29.24
N GLN A 218 -0.42 -45.58 -30.15
CA GLN A 218 -1.25 -46.68 -30.69
C GLN A 218 -0.89 -47.19 -32.09
N ALA A 219 0.16 -46.68 -32.73
CA ALA A 219 0.49 -47.02 -34.11
C ALA A 219 1.77 -47.86 -34.28
N HIS A 220 1.98 -48.93 -33.50
CA HIS A 220 2.82 -50.06 -33.93
C HIS A 220 2.59 -51.31 -33.07
N SER A 221 1.79 -52.24 -33.57
CA SER A 221 1.87 -53.65 -33.18
C SER A 221 1.78 -54.51 -34.44
N PRO A 222 2.89 -55.14 -34.89
CA PRO A 222 2.84 -56.07 -36.00
C PRO A 222 2.21 -57.39 -35.53
N ARG A 223 1.27 -57.89 -36.32
CA ARG A 223 0.80 -59.28 -36.27
C ARG A 223 1.98 -60.20 -36.53
N GLU A 224 2.31 -61.06 -35.57
CA GLU A 224 3.06 -62.28 -35.86
C GLU A 224 2.10 -63.43 -36.16
N VAL A 225 2.46 -64.13 -37.23
CA VAL A 225 1.83 -65.31 -37.82
C VAL A 225 2.72 -66.51 -37.45
N ASN A 226 2.04 -67.62 -37.10
CA ASN A 226 2.50 -68.98 -36.77
C ASN A 226 2.73 -69.26 -35.29
#